data_AF-A0A7C3F107-F1
#
_entry.id   AF-A0A7C3F107-F1
#
_cell.length_a   1.000
_cell.length_b   1.000
_cell.length_c   1.000
_cell.angle_alpha   90.00
_cell.angle_beta   90.00
_cell.angle_gamma   90.00
#
_symmetry.space_group_name_H-M   'P 1'
#
loop_
_entity.id
_entity.type
_entity.pdbx_description
1 polymer ?
#
loop_
_entity_poly.entity_id
_entity_poly.type
_entity_poly.pdbx_seq_one_letter_code
_entity_poly.pdbx_strand_id
1 'polypeptide(L)'
;PWTIYQMFAWGMSGVTASYLKRFNPGRRGLIAFGIVWGYLFGAIMNLWFWAAFVYPLTPMTFLISQLNSLWFDTAHAVANAIFMGLWGKKTISILERFHKRFQWQTSGPGKRVAAMPKVALP
;
A
#
# COMPACT_ATOMS: atom_id res chain seq x y z
N PRO A 1 -14.61 12.95 -9.73
CA PRO A 1 -14.94 11.53 -10.01
C PRO A 1 -13.66 10.68 -9.98
N TRP A 2 -13.62 9.65 -9.14
CA TRP A 2 -12.47 8.73 -9.10
C TRP A 2 -12.43 7.95 -10.41
N THR A 3 -11.35 8.09 -11.18
CA THR A 3 -11.22 7.35 -12.44
C THR A 3 -11.07 5.86 -12.13
N ILE A 4 -11.60 4.97 -12.98
CA ILE A 4 -11.48 3.51 -12.82
C ILE A 4 -10.01 3.11 -12.61
N TYR A 5 -9.10 3.83 -13.27
CA TYR A 5 -7.66 3.67 -13.15
C TYR A 5 -7.10 4.02 -11.77
N GLN A 6 -7.62 5.05 -11.11
CA GLN A 6 -7.25 5.32 -9.71
C GLN A 6 -7.65 4.15 -8.83
N MET A 7 -8.91 3.68 -8.91
CA MET A 7 -9.36 2.53 -8.12
C MET A 7 -8.51 1.28 -8.37
N PHE A 8 -8.14 1.03 -9.63
CA PHE A 8 -7.26 -0.07 -10.02
C PHE A 8 -5.86 0.08 -9.43
N ALA A 9 -5.25 1.26 -9.49
CA ALA A 9 -3.93 1.53 -8.92
C ALA A 9 -3.91 1.34 -7.39
N TRP A 10 -4.97 1.80 -6.69
CA TRP A 10 -5.15 1.55 -5.26
C TRP A 10 -5.36 0.07 -4.93
N GLY A 11 -6.11 -0.66 -5.76
CA GLY A 11 -6.32 -2.10 -5.59
C GLY A 11 -5.03 -2.90 -5.75
N MET A 12 -4.30 -2.65 -6.83
CA MET A 12 -2.98 -3.27 -7.05
C MET A 12 -2.02 -2.92 -5.92
N SER A 13 -2.13 -1.74 -5.33
CA SER A 13 -1.21 -1.34 -4.27
C SER A 13 -1.36 -2.10 -2.97
N GLY A 14 -2.60 -2.39 -2.59
CA GLY A 14 -2.87 -3.29 -1.47
C GLY A 14 -2.39 -4.72 -1.72
N VAL A 15 -2.57 -5.23 -2.95
CA VAL A 15 -2.15 -6.60 -3.31
C VAL A 15 -0.63 -6.74 -3.25
N THR A 16 0.11 -5.80 -3.84
CA THR A 16 1.58 -5.83 -3.82
C THR A 16 2.14 -5.61 -2.43
N ALA A 17 1.53 -4.77 -1.60
CA ALA A 17 1.92 -4.59 -0.20
C ALA A 17 1.73 -5.89 0.62
N SER A 18 0.62 -6.60 0.38
CA SER A 18 0.33 -7.89 1.02
C SER A 18 1.33 -8.97 0.60
N TYR A 19 1.72 -8.98 -0.68
CA TYR A 19 2.78 -9.86 -1.16
C TYR A 19 4.14 -9.51 -0.56
N LEU A 20 4.48 -8.22 -0.50
CA LEU A 20 5.74 -7.74 0.07
C LEU A 20 5.88 -8.15 1.54
N LYS A 21 4.78 -8.18 2.32
CA LYS A 21 4.80 -8.66 3.72
C LYS A 21 5.46 -10.04 3.86
N ARG A 22 5.35 -10.95 2.88
CA ARG A 22 5.97 -12.28 2.92
C ARG A 22 7.50 -12.23 3.00
N PHE A 23 8.13 -11.18 2.47
CA PHE A 23 9.59 -11.00 2.47
C PHE A 23 10.10 -10.27 3.72
N ASN A 24 9.21 -9.98 4.68
CA ASN A 24 9.50 -9.26 5.92
C ASN A 24 10.35 -7.99 5.69
N PRO A 25 9.90 -7.06 4.83
CA PRO A 25 10.66 -5.87 4.48
C PRO A 25 10.94 -5.07 5.75
N GLY A 26 12.22 -4.87 6.05
CA GLY A 26 12.61 -3.92 7.08
C GLY A 26 12.16 -2.49 6.73
N ARG A 27 12.52 -1.51 7.57
CA ARG A 27 12.14 -0.09 7.34
C ARG A 27 12.56 0.41 5.95
N ARG A 28 13.74 0.00 5.47
CA ARG A 28 14.25 0.37 4.14
C ARG A 28 13.42 -0.21 2.99
N GLY A 29 12.94 -1.45 3.13
CA GLY A 29 12.09 -2.09 2.12
C GLY A 29 10.73 -1.43 1.99
N LEU A 30 10.13 -1.00 3.10
CA LEU A 30 8.87 -0.23 3.09
C LEU A 30 9.03 1.14 2.44
N ILE A 31 10.13 1.83 2.70
CA ILE A 31 10.45 3.11 2.05
C ILE A 31 10.65 2.92 0.55
N ALA A 32 11.45 1.93 0.14
CA ALA A 32 11.68 1.63 -1.27
C ALA A 32 10.36 1.27 -1.98
N PHE A 33 9.49 0.49 -1.35
CA PHE A 33 8.17 0.17 -1.87
C PHE A 33 7.31 1.42 -2.06
N GLY A 34 7.26 2.32 -1.06
CA GLY A 34 6.53 3.58 -1.17
C GLY A 34 7.02 4.48 -2.30
N ILE A 35 8.34 4.55 -2.51
CA ILE A 35 8.95 5.31 -3.61
C ILE A 35 8.54 4.71 -4.96
N VAL A 36 8.74 3.40 -5.13
CA VAL A 36 8.41 2.67 -6.37
C VAL A 36 6.94 2.86 -6.72
N TRP A 37 6.06 2.79 -5.73
CA TRP A 37 4.64 2.98 -5.95
C TRP A 37 4.20 4.42 -6.16
N GLY A 38 4.90 5.40 -5.59
CA GLY A 38 4.66 6.81 -5.91
C GLY A 38 4.88 7.08 -7.41
N TYR A 39 5.99 6.59 -7.96
CA TYR A 39 6.28 6.73 -9.39
C TYR A 39 5.33 5.94 -10.28
N LEU A 40 5.02 4.70 -9.92
CA LEU A 40 4.13 3.86 -10.71
C LEU A 40 2.69 4.37 -10.72
N PHE A 41 2.20 4.92 -9.60
CA PHE A 41 0.88 5.57 -9.56
C PHE A 41 0.85 6.77 -10.50
N GLY A 42 1.88 7.62 -10.46
CA GLY A 42 2.09 8.72 -11.39
C GLY A 42 2.12 8.28 -12.85
N ALA A 43 2.89 7.23 -13.15
CA ALA A 43 2.99 6.64 -14.48
C ALA A 43 1.64 6.12 -15.00
N ILE A 44 0.86 5.41 -14.17
CA ILE A 44 -0.48 4.92 -14.55
C ILE A 44 -1.42 6.09 -14.85
N MET A 45 -1.38 7.13 -14.01
CA MET A 45 -2.24 8.31 -14.18
C MET A 45 -1.87 9.13 -15.41
N ASN A 46 -0.58 9.34 -15.67
CA ASN A 46 -0.12 10.09 -16.84
C ASN A 46 -0.37 9.32 -18.14
N LEU A 47 -0.22 7.99 -18.13
CA LEU A 47 -0.55 7.13 -19.27
C LEU A 47 -2.05 7.20 -19.58
N TRP A 48 -2.90 7.21 -18.55
CA TRP A 48 -4.34 7.42 -18.72
C TRP A 48 -4.68 8.81 -19.27
N PHE A 49 -4.10 9.86 -18.70
CA PHE A 49 -4.35 11.24 -19.15
C PHE A 49 -3.96 11.43 -20.62
N TRP A 50 -2.81 10.88 -21.01
CA TRP A 50 -2.37 10.86 -22.40
C TRP A 50 -3.35 10.09 -23.30
N ALA A 51 -3.77 8.89 -22.91
CA ALA A 51 -4.71 8.07 -23.69
C ALA A 51 -6.12 8.69 -23.81
N ALA A 52 -6.55 9.47 -22.83
CA ALA A 52 -7.91 10.03 -22.78
C ALA A 52 -8.03 11.42 -23.43
N PHE A 53 -7.00 12.27 -23.33
CA PHE A 53 -7.12 13.70 -23.67
C PHE A 53 -6.13 14.20 -24.72
N VAL A 54 -5.11 13.43 -25.09
CA VAL A 54 -4.04 13.92 -25.98
C VAL A 54 -4.17 13.29 -27.37
N TYR A 55 -4.62 14.10 -28.34
CA TYR A 55 -4.63 13.76 -29.76
C TYR A 55 -3.77 14.76 -30.54
N PRO A 56 -2.93 14.32 -31.50
CA PRO A 56 -2.67 12.95 -31.94
C PRO A 56 -1.70 12.17 -31.01
N LEU A 57 -1.91 10.85 -30.88
CA LEU A 57 -1.07 9.98 -30.06
C LEU A 57 0.30 9.77 -30.72
N THR A 58 1.26 10.63 -30.38
CA THR A 58 2.65 10.53 -30.85
C THR A 58 3.59 10.24 -29.68
N PRO A 59 4.71 9.51 -29.89
CA PRO A 59 5.71 9.26 -28.84
C PRO A 59 6.25 10.54 -28.19
N MET A 60 6.28 11.64 -28.94
CA MET A 60 6.70 12.96 -28.46
C MET A 60 5.73 13.52 -27.40
N THR A 61 4.42 13.41 -27.64
CA THR A 61 3.41 13.85 -26.66
C THR A 61 3.41 13.01 -25.39
N PHE A 62 3.76 11.72 -25.47
CA PHE A 62 3.93 10.85 -24.31
C PHE A 62 5.14 11.27 -23.45
N LEU A 63 6.25 11.65 -24.08
CA LEU A 63 7.43 12.12 -23.36
C LEU A 63 7.18 13.48 -22.71
N ILE A 64 6.50 14.41 -23.39
CA ILE A 64 6.16 15.73 -22.84
C ILE A 64 5.18 15.61 -21.67
N SER A 65 4.16 14.75 -21.77
CA SER A 65 3.24 14.54 -20.64
C SER A 65 3.96 13.96 -19.43
N GLN A 66 4.87 13.00 -19.64
CA GLN A 66 5.71 12.46 -18.57
C GLN A 66 6.59 13.54 -17.93
N LEU A 67 7.29 14.35 -18.73
CA LEU A 67 8.17 15.39 -18.24
C LEU A 67 7.43 16.46 -17.44
N ASN A 68 6.19 16.79 -17.82
CA ASN A 68 5.38 17.79 -17.12
C ASN A 68 4.83 17.25 -15.78
N SER A 69 4.53 15.95 -15.72
CA SER A 69 4.03 15.28 -14.52
C SER A 69 5.13 14.79 -13.56
N LEU A 70 6.40 14.77 -14.00
CA LEU A 70 7.54 14.32 -13.18
C LEU A 70 7.63 15.02 -11.83
N TRP A 71 7.36 16.32 -11.75
CA TRP A 71 7.40 17.04 -10.47
C TRP A 71 6.33 16.52 -9.50
N PHE A 72 5.13 16.26 -10.02
CA PHE A 72 4.02 15.71 -9.24
C PHE A 72 4.33 14.28 -8.80
N ASP A 73 4.88 13.45 -9.69
CA ASP A 73 5.27 12.07 -9.39
C ASP A 73 6.40 12.01 -8.35
N THR A 74 7.35 12.95 -8.44
CA THR A 74 8.43 13.10 -7.45
C THR A 74 7.86 13.50 -6.09
N ALA A 75 6.92 14.45 -6.03
CA ALA A 75 6.26 14.83 -4.79
C ALA A 75 5.51 13.65 -4.15
N HIS A 76 4.83 12.83 -4.95
CA HIS A 76 4.16 11.62 -4.48
C HIS A 76 5.15 10.57 -3.96
N ALA A 77 6.26 10.34 -4.67
CA ALA A 77 7.30 9.42 -4.25
C ALA A 77 7.95 9.86 -2.92
N VAL A 78 8.22 11.16 -2.76
CA VAL A 78 8.77 11.74 -1.52
C VAL A 78 7.76 11.62 -0.38
N ALA A 79 6.50 11.98 -0.61
CA ALA A 79 5.44 11.84 0.39
C ALA A 79 5.31 10.39 0.86
N ASN A 80 5.24 9.43 -0.07
CA ASN A 80 5.18 8.00 0.26
C ASN A 80 6.41 7.52 1.03
N ALA A 81 7.61 7.98 0.66
CA ALA A 81 8.84 7.67 1.38
C ALA A 81 8.79 8.16 2.83
N ILE A 82 8.32 9.40 3.04
CA ILE A 82 8.17 10.01 4.37
C ILE A 82 7.13 9.24 5.19
N PHE A 83 5.94 8.98 4.64
CA PHE A 83 4.88 8.26 5.35
C PHE A 83 5.29 6.82 5.71
N MET A 84 5.88 6.09 4.77
CA MET A 84 6.39 4.72 5.03
C MET A 84 7.55 4.73 6.03
N GLY A 85 8.42 5.73 5.96
CA GLY A 85 9.56 5.89 6.86
C GLY A 85 9.16 6.23 8.30
N LEU A 86 8.18 7.12 8.50
CA LEU A 86 7.73 7.57 9.81
C LEU A 86 6.71 6.61 10.44
N TRP A 87 5.69 6.22 9.69
CA TRP A 87 4.54 5.47 10.24
C TRP A 87 4.42 4.05 9.73
N GLY A 88 5.07 3.66 8.63
CA GLY A 88 4.89 2.34 8.01
C GLY A 88 4.95 1.17 9.01
N LYS A 89 6.03 1.08 9.80
CA LYS A 89 6.18 0.01 10.81
C LYS A 89 5.13 0.10 11.94
N LYS A 90 4.78 1.32 12.37
CA LYS A 90 3.80 1.55 13.44
C LYS A 90 2.41 1.11 12.99
N THR A 91 2.00 1.51 11.79
CA THR A 91 0.73 1.13 11.16
C THR A 91 0.64 -0.38 10.97
N ILE A 92 1.70 -1.03 10.47
CA ILE A 92 1.73 -2.50 10.32
C ILE A 92 1.54 -3.18 11.68
N SER A 93 2.24 -2.75 12.73
CA SER A 93 2.09 -3.34 14.07
C SER A 93 0.68 -3.18 14.63
N ILE A 94 0.03 -2.03 14.41
CA ILE A 94 -1.36 -1.81 14.79
C ILE A 94 -2.27 -2.75 14.01
N LEU A 95 -2.10 -2.83 12.69
CA LEU A 95 -2.88 -3.72 11.83
C LEU A 95 -2.75 -5.18 12.23
N GLU A 96 -1.55 -5.63 12.61
CA GLU A 96 -1.31 -6.99 13.09
C GLU A 96 -1.96 -7.28 14.44
N ARG A 97 -1.98 -6.30 15.35
CA ARG A 97 -2.71 -6.42 16.63
C ARG A 97 -4.21 -6.59 16.38
N PHE A 98 -4.79 -5.78 15.48
CA PHE A 98 -6.19 -5.93 15.11
C PHE A 98 -6.47 -7.25 14.39
N HIS A 99 -5.61 -7.65 13.46
CA HIS A 99 -5.73 -8.92 12.75
C HIS A 99 -5.73 -10.10 13.73
N LYS A 100 -4.81 -10.13 14.70
CA LYS A 100 -4.78 -11.17 15.74
C LYS A 100 -6.02 -11.20 16.63
N ARG A 101 -6.68 -10.05 16.86
CA ARG A 101 -7.92 -9.96 17.64
C ARG A 101 -9.14 -10.49 16.89
N PHE A 102 -9.18 -10.27 15.57
CA PHE A 102 -10.31 -10.68 14.72
C PHE A 102 -10.16 -12.08 14.11
N GLN A 103 -8.94 -12.63 14.08
CA GLN A 103 -8.77 -14.04 13.83
C GLN A 103 -9.23 -14.83 15.05
N TRP A 104 -10.49 -15.27 15.02
CA TRP A 104 -10.99 -16.32 15.90
C TRP A 104 -10.08 -17.53 15.72
N GLN A 105 -9.29 -17.86 16.75
CA GLN A 105 -8.70 -19.19 16.82
C GLN A 105 -9.88 -20.14 16.93
N THR A 106 -10.28 -20.74 15.80
CA THR A 106 -11.01 -22.01 15.84
C THR A 106 -10.09 -22.95 16.58
N SER A 107 -10.31 -23.05 17.89
CA SER A 107 -9.77 -24.11 18.70
C SER A 107 -10.30 -25.37 18.05
N GLY A 108 -9.48 -26.01 17.22
CA GLY A 108 -9.78 -27.35 16.75
C GLY A 108 -10.11 -28.20 17.98
N PRO A 109 -11.04 -29.16 17.88
CA PRO A 109 -11.44 -29.99 19.01
C PRO A 109 -10.21 -30.77 19.49
N GLY A 110 -9.49 -30.24 20.50
CA GLY A 110 -8.21 -30.83 20.86
C GLY A 110 -7.30 -30.07 21.84
N LYS A 111 -7.64 -28.86 22.30
CA LYS A 111 -6.91 -28.25 23.43
C LYS A 111 -7.89 -27.73 24.47
N ARG A 112 -8.14 -28.58 25.45
CA ARG A 112 -8.96 -28.31 26.63
C ARG A 112 -8.48 -27.03 27.31
N VAL A 113 -9.46 -26.16 27.54
CA VAL A 113 -9.66 -25.32 28.71
C VAL A 113 -8.72 -25.70 29.86
N ALA A 114 -7.61 -24.99 30.00
CA ALA A 114 -6.76 -25.05 31.19
C ALA A 114 -6.13 -23.68 31.42
N ALA A 115 -6.94 -22.75 31.92
CA ALA A 115 -6.59 -21.66 32.83
C ALA A 115 -7.67 -20.57 32.75
N MET A 116 -8.83 -20.81 33.37
CA MET A 116 -9.54 -19.69 33.96
C MET A 116 -8.80 -19.36 35.27
N PRO A 117 -8.29 -18.13 35.46
CA PRO A 117 -7.85 -17.71 36.78
C PRO A 117 -9.09 -17.73 37.68
N LYS A 118 -9.02 -18.49 38.79
CA LYS A 118 -10.07 -18.49 39.82
C LYS A 118 -10.22 -17.05 40.31
N VAL A 119 -11.31 -16.40 39.92
CA VAL A 119 -11.76 -15.16 40.54
C VAL A 119 -12.20 -15.53 41.95
N ALA A 120 -11.37 -15.20 42.93
CA ALA A 120 -11.77 -15.20 44.32
C ALA A 120 -12.70 -14.00 44.52
N LEU A 121 -13.99 -14.27 44.74
CA LEU A 121 -14.94 -13.29 45.24
C LEU A 121 -14.81 -13.23 46.78
N PRO A 122 -14.84 -12.04 47.40
CA PRO A 122 -15.02 -11.91 48.84
C PRO A 122 -16.45 -12.28 49.26
#